data_AF-A2U3V1-F1
#
_entry.id   AF-A2U3V1-F1
#
_cell.length_a   1.000
_cell.length_b   1.000
_cell.length_c   1.000
_cell.angle_alpha   90.00
_cell.angle_beta   90.00
_cell.angle_gamma   90.00
#
_symmetry.space_group_name_H-M   'P 1'
#
loop_
_entity.id
_entity.type
_entity.pdbx_description
1 polymer ?
#
loop_
_entity_poly.entity_id
_entity_poly.type
_entity_poly.pdbx_seq_one_letter_code
_entity_poly.pdbx_strand_id
1 'polypeptide(L)'
;MENVLKYYEFSDFKKDSSEAFFNNDIAYTELNDTHFLIFEKEENQFNLYVSKYNSRSEIGKKKPLILELLVSNYDKSKPEHRLAIKQYLN
;
A
#
# COMPACT_ATOMS: atom_id res chain seq x y z
N MET A 1 6.55 1.99 -11.72
CA MET A 1 6.16 1.53 -10.39
C MET A 1 6.86 0.23 -10.01
N GLU A 2 6.94 -0.73 -10.93
CA GLU A 2 7.54 -2.07 -10.71
C GLU A 2 8.87 -2.11 -9.93
N ASN A 3 9.87 -1.29 -10.28
CA ASN A 3 11.15 -1.28 -9.55
C ASN A 3 11.01 -0.85 -8.08
N VAL A 4 10.08 0.06 -7.78
CA VAL A 4 9.81 0.51 -6.39
C VAL A 4 9.18 -0.63 -5.60
N LEU A 5 8.19 -1.31 -6.19
CA LEU A 5 7.51 -2.45 -5.56
C LEU A 5 8.48 -3.58 -5.27
N LYS A 6 9.31 -3.96 -6.26
CA LYS A 6 10.34 -5.00 -6.10
C LYS A 6 11.37 -4.62 -5.04
N TYR A 7 11.85 -3.37 -5.03
CA TYR A 7 12.86 -2.91 -4.07
C TYR A 7 12.36 -2.93 -2.63
N TYR A 8 11.08 -2.62 -2.39
CA TYR A 8 10.46 -2.61 -1.06
C TYR A 8 9.59 -3.84 -0.77
N GLU A 9 9.79 -4.93 -1.52
CA GLU A 9 9.14 -6.23 -1.33
C GLU A 9 7.60 -6.18 -1.28
N PHE A 10 6.99 -5.31 -2.07
CA PHE A 10 5.54 -5.32 -2.26
C PHE A 10 5.12 -6.56 -3.04
N SER A 11 3.93 -7.06 -2.70
CA SER A 11 3.24 -8.09 -3.48
C SER A 11 2.95 -7.61 -4.90
N ASP A 12 2.59 -8.56 -5.77
CA ASP A 12 1.90 -8.23 -7.01
C ASP A 12 0.56 -7.53 -6.72
N PHE A 13 0.11 -6.73 -7.69
CA PHE A 13 -1.20 -6.11 -7.64
C PHE A 13 -2.29 -7.17 -7.72
N LYS A 14 -3.27 -7.07 -6.83
CA LYS A 14 -4.48 -7.88 -6.82
C LYS A 14 -5.70 -6.99 -6.62
N LYS A 15 -6.85 -7.40 -7.16
CA LYS A 15 -8.10 -6.67 -6.99
C LYS A 15 -8.49 -6.58 -5.51
N ASP A 16 -8.82 -5.40 -5.02
CA ASP A 16 -9.49 -5.21 -3.73
C ASP A 16 -10.97 -5.61 -3.85
N SER A 17 -11.46 -6.37 -2.87
CA SER A 17 -12.88 -6.67 -2.68
C SER A 17 -13.35 -6.30 -1.26
N SER A 18 -12.57 -5.51 -0.52
CA SER A 18 -12.94 -5.04 0.82
C SER A 18 -13.77 -3.76 0.82
N GLU A 19 -13.91 -3.11 -0.34
CA GLU A 19 -14.46 -1.77 -0.54
C GLU A 19 -13.63 -0.63 0.09
N ALA A 20 -12.50 -0.93 0.73
CA ALA A 20 -11.66 0.09 1.38
C ALA A 20 -10.87 0.92 0.35
N PHE A 21 -10.61 0.36 -0.82
CA PHE A 21 -9.83 0.97 -1.89
C PHE A 21 -10.66 1.08 -3.18
N PHE A 22 -11.95 1.39 -3.07
CA PHE A 22 -12.87 1.55 -4.21
C PHE A 22 -12.87 0.39 -5.23
N ASN A 23 -12.56 -0.83 -4.78
CA ASN A 23 -12.33 -2.00 -5.64
C ASN A 23 -11.20 -1.80 -6.67
N ASN A 24 -10.23 -0.95 -6.40
CA ASN A 24 -9.02 -0.78 -7.19
C ASN A 24 -8.04 -1.94 -6.96
N ASP A 25 -7.01 -2.05 -7.80
CA ASP A 25 -5.96 -3.02 -7.57
C ASP A 25 -5.03 -2.52 -6.46
N ILE A 26 -4.66 -3.40 -5.54
CA ILE A 26 -3.78 -3.09 -4.43
C ILE A 26 -2.56 -4.02 -4.40
N ALA A 27 -1.42 -3.47 -3.99
CA ALA A 27 -0.20 -4.18 -3.66
C ALA A 27 0.21 -3.82 -2.23
N TYR A 28 0.75 -4.76 -1.46
CA TYR A 28 1.09 -4.50 -0.06
C TYR A 28 2.45 -5.07 0.32
N THR A 29 3.07 -4.48 1.34
CA THR A 29 4.24 -5.03 2.03
C THR A 29 4.01 -4.97 3.54
N GLU A 30 4.67 -5.86 4.27
CA GLU A 30 4.53 -5.94 5.73
C GLU A 30 5.50 -5.01 6.43
N LEU A 31 5.00 -4.30 7.44
CA LEU A 31 5.83 -3.57 8.40
C LEU A 31 6.04 -4.42 9.67
N ASN A 32 5.00 -5.17 10.06
CA ASN A 32 5.00 -6.17 11.12
C ASN A 32 3.75 -7.06 10.95
N ASP A 33 3.48 -7.95 11.91
CA ASP A 33 2.37 -8.92 11.87
C ASP A 33 0.98 -8.29 11.64
N THR A 34 0.79 -7.01 11.98
CA THR A 34 -0.51 -6.33 11.92
C THR A 34 -0.51 -5.04 11.11
N HIS A 35 0.65 -4.49 10.74
CA HIS A 35 0.77 -3.22 10.01
C HIS A 35 1.36 -3.43 8.62
N PHE A 36 0.81 -2.72 7.65
CA PHE A 36 1.13 -2.91 6.24
C PHE A 36 1.16 -1.57 5.52
N LEU A 37 2.10 -1.40 4.60
CA LEU A 37 1.98 -0.38 3.56
C LEU A 37 1.18 -0.94 2.40
N ILE A 38 0.27 -0.13 1.86
CA ILE A 38 -0.56 -0.52 0.73
C ILE A 38 -0.46 0.54 -0.34
N PHE A 39 -0.10 0.11 -1.55
CA PHE A 39 -0.32 0.87 -2.76
C PHE A 39 -1.67 0.52 -3.34
N GLU A 40 -2.51 1.53 -3.52
CA GLU A 40 -3.69 1.46 -4.38
C GLU A 40 -3.34 1.99 -5.75
N LYS A 41 -3.75 1.28 -6.80
CA LYS A 41 -3.65 1.71 -8.19
C LYS A 41 -5.02 2.19 -8.67
N GLU A 42 -5.18 3.51 -8.70
CA GLU A 42 -6.36 4.18 -9.23
C GLU A 42 -6.04 4.68 -10.65
N GLU A 43 -6.54 3.99 -11.67
CA GLU A 43 -6.22 4.24 -13.08
C GLU A 43 -4.69 4.24 -13.35
N ASN A 44 -4.11 5.43 -13.54
CA ASN A 44 -2.68 5.68 -13.77
C ASN A 44 -1.98 6.36 -12.59
N GLN A 45 -2.68 6.50 -11.46
CA GLN A 45 -2.17 7.09 -10.23
C GLN A 45 -2.00 6.01 -9.17
N PHE A 46 -1.12 6.30 -8.21
CA PHE A 46 -0.85 5.38 -7.10
C PHE A 46 -0.97 6.14 -5.80
N ASN A 47 -1.74 5.62 -4.85
CA ASN A 47 -1.88 6.19 -3.53
C ASN A 47 -1.21 5.24 -2.53
N LEU A 48 -0.39 5.79 -1.62
CA LEU A 48 0.30 5.03 -0.59
C LEU A 48 -0.41 5.24 0.74
N TYR A 49 -0.75 4.13 1.38
CA TYR A 49 -1.40 4.10 2.69
C TYR A 49 -0.55 3.33 3.70
N VAL A 50 -0.72 3.66 4.97
CA VAL A 50 -0.44 2.76 6.08
C VAL A 50 -1.75 2.19 6.59
N SER A 51 -1.74 0.90 6.91
CA SER A 51 -2.95 0.20 7.33
C SER A 51 -2.68 -0.80 8.44
N LYS A 52 -3.72 -1.12 9.19
CA LYS A 52 -3.71 -2.16 10.23
C LYS A 52 -4.77 -3.22 9.94
N TYR A 53 -4.38 -4.49 10.02
CA TYR A 53 -5.25 -5.66 9.94
C TYR A 53 -4.96 -6.63 11.08
N ASN A 54 -5.85 -7.61 11.32
CA ASN A 54 -5.53 -8.69 12.27
C ASN A 54 -4.54 -9.69 11.67
N SER A 55 -4.52 -9.83 10.34
CA SER A 55 -3.55 -10.66 9.62
C SER A 55 -3.43 -10.25 8.15
N ARG A 56 -2.31 -10.64 7.51
CA ARG A 56 -2.07 -10.51 6.06
C ARG A 56 -3.23 -11.04 5.20
N SER A 57 -3.89 -12.11 5.64
CA SER A 57 -4.93 -12.81 4.88
C SER A 57 -6.20 -11.99 4.64
N GLU A 58 -6.41 -10.95 5.45
CA GLU A 58 -7.56 -10.04 5.38
C GLU A 58 -7.40 -8.93 4.34
N ILE A 59 -6.16 -8.61 3.95
CA ILE A 59 -5.85 -7.51 3.03
C ILE A 59 -6.51 -7.78 1.68
N GLY A 60 -7.34 -6.84 1.23
CA GLY A 60 -8.10 -6.94 -0.01
C GLY A 60 -9.41 -7.72 0.12
N LYS A 61 -9.76 -8.23 1.31
CA LYS A 61 -10.99 -9.00 1.57
C LYS A 61 -11.89 -8.38 2.63
N LYS A 62 -11.29 -7.78 3.66
CA LYS A 62 -11.99 -7.07 4.74
C LYS A 62 -11.48 -5.65 4.83
N LYS A 63 -12.29 -4.75 5.41
CA LYS A 63 -11.86 -3.38 5.68
C LYS A 63 -10.75 -3.40 6.76
N PRO A 64 -9.72 -2.56 6.62
CA PRO A 64 -8.69 -2.40 7.63
C PRO A 64 -9.28 -1.87 8.95
N LEU A 65 -8.61 -2.17 10.06
CA LEU A 65 -8.90 -1.58 11.36
C LEU A 65 -8.48 -0.11 11.42
N ILE A 66 -7.37 0.22 10.74
CA ILE A 66 -6.85 1.58 10.59
C ILE A 66 -6.42 1.75 9.14
N LEU A 67 -6.77 2.86 8.51
CA LEU A 67 -6.30 3.23 7.18
C LEU A 67 -5.99 4.72 7.16
N GLU A 68 -4.75 5.06 6.83
CA GLU A 68 -4.29 6.44 6.73
C GLU A 68 -3.53 6.63 5.42
N LEU A 69 -3.88 7.69 4.69
CA LEU A 69 -3.22 8.08 3.46
C LEU A 69 -1.90 8.78 3.78
N LEU A 70 -0.79 8.21 3.33
CA LEU A 70 0.55 8.80 3.49
C LEU A 70 0.90 9.73 2.33
N VAL A 71 0.63 9.28 1.10
CA VAL A 71 0.97 10.02 -0.12
C VAL A 71 -0.10 9.77 -1.16
N SER A 72 -0.79 10.82 -1.61
CA SER A 72 -1.60 10.77 -2.83
C SER A 72 -0.73 11.00 -4.05
N ASN A 73 -1.11 10.42 -5.19
CA ASN A 73 -0.40 10.63 -6.46
C ASN A 73 1.11 10.37 -6.36
N TYR A 74 1.45 9.22 -5.77
CA TYR A 74 2.81 8.80 -5.53
C TYR A 74 3.62 8.87 -6.83
N ASP A 75 4.73 9.58 -6.71
CA ASP A 75 5.66 9.88 -7.79
C ASP A 75 7.05 9.44 -7.35
N LYS A 76 7.54 8.38 -7.97
CA LYS A 76 8.85 7.80 -7.69
C LYS A 76 10.01 8.76 -7.96
N SER A 77 9.81 9.81 -8.75
CA SER A 77 10.85 10.81 -9.04
C SER A 77 11.05 11.80 -7.88
N LYS A 78 10.02 12.00 -7.03
CA LYS A 78 10.07 12.88 -5.87
C LYS A 78 10.75 12.22 -4.67
N PRO A 79 11.85 12.80 -4.14
CA PRO A 79 12.53 12.27 -2.95
C PRO A 79 11.61 12.12 -1.74
N GLU A 80 10.71 13.07 -1.51
CA GLU A 80 9.80 13.11 -0.37
C GLU A 80 8.88 11.88 -0.35
N HIS A 81 8.39 11.48 -1.52
CA HIS A 81 7.56 10.29 -1.67
C HIS A 81 8.34 9.01 -1.37
N ARG A 82 9.59 8.92 -1.85
CA ARG A 82 10.47 7.77 -1.53
C ARG A 82 10.82 7.71 -0.04
N LEU A 83 10.97 8.87 0.61
CA LEU A 83 11.24 8.95 2.04
C LEU A 83 10.05 8.50 2.88
N ALA A 84 8.81 8.72 2.42
CA ALA A 84 7.61 8.25 3.11
C ALA A 84 7.62 6.73 3.31
N ILE A 85 8.05 5.94 2.31
CA ILE A 85 8.19 4.48 2.45
C ILE A 85 9.29 4.14 3.47
N LYS A 86 10.45 4.80 3.37
CA LYS A 86 11.61 4.53 4.23
C LYS A 86 11.35 4.78 5.71
N GLN A 87 10.46 5.72 6.05
CA GLN A 87 10.08 5.97 7.44
C GLN A 87 9.44 4.76 8.14
N TYR A 88 8.91 3.80 7.39
CA TYR A 88 8.23 2.63 7.93
C TYR A 88 9.00 1.31 7.75
N LEU A 89 9.93 1.24 6.80
CA LEU A 89 10.66 0.00 6.42
C LEU A 89 12.15 -0.01 6.85
N ASN A 90 12.53 0.78 7.86
CA ASN A 90 13.91 0.96 8.34
C ASN A 90 14.84 -0.26 8.22
#